data_AF-A0A9E4M663-F1
#
_entry.id   AF-A0A9E4M663-F1
#
_cell.length_a   1.000
_cell.length_b   1.000
_cell.length_c   1.000
_cell.angle_alpha   90.00
_cell.angle_beta   90.00
_cell.angle_gamma   90.00
#
_symmetry.space_group_name_H-M   'P 1'
#
loop_
_entity.id
_entity.type
_entity.pdbx_description
1 polymer ?
#
loop_
_entity_poly.entity_id
_entity_poly.type
_entity_poly.pdbx_seq_one_letter_code
_entity_poly.pdbx_strand_id
1 'polypeptide(L)'
;MTELIHRATWREAVTYRDTWPHEYVLSEKDSRQELLEAVCERFRAGEGVSGRFFRMKNTYLFLGDHKYWLMTHWDAIQPGVNYVLNRARLYRDRRDFVIQPKDTGKPEDYPASPALRG
;
A
#
# COMPACT_ATOMS: atom_id res chain seq x y z
N MET A 1 2.61 -14.54 -0.64
CA MET A 1 2.61 -13.06 -0.64
C MET A 1 3.79 -12.46 0.15
N THR A 2 4.02 -12.83 1.41
CA THR A 2 5.14 -12.30 2.22
C THR A 2 6.51 -12.46 1.55
N GLU A 3 6.82 -13.64 0.99
CA GLU A 3 8.05 -13.87 0.22
C GLU A 3 8.18 -12.93 -1.00
N LEU A 4 7.10 -12.71 -1.73
CA LEU A 4 7.08 -11.81 -2.89
C LEU A 4 7.36 -10.36 -2.48
N ILE A 5 6.80 -9.92 -1.35
CA ILE A 5 7.03 -8.59 -0.78
C ILE A 5 8.50 -8.42 -0.34
N HIS A 6 9.08 -9.42 0.33
CA HIS A 6 10.46 -9.35 0.82
C HIS A 6 11.49 -9.34 -0.31
N ARG A 7 11.21 -10.06 -1.40
CA ARG A 7 12.13 -10.13 -2.55
C ARG A 7 12.05 -8.90 -3.44
N ALA A 8 10.98 -8.11 -3.34
CA ALA A 8 10.76 -6.94 -4.19
C ALA A 8 11.77 -5.82 -3.92
N THR A 9 12.23 -5.18 -5.00
CA THR A 9 13.24 -4.12 -4.96
C THR A 9 12.57 -2.76 -4.75
N TRP A 10 12.04 -2.56 -3.55
CA TRP A 10 11.35 -1.32 -3.17
C TRP A 10 12.27 -0.11 -3.29
N ARG A 11 11.76 0.95 -3.92
CA ARG A 11 12.47 2.22 -4.09
C ARG A 11 11.72 3.33 -3.39
N GLU A 12 12.45 4.19 -2.70
CA GLU A 12 11.87 5.38 -2.10
C GLU A 12 11.31 6.33 -3.18
N ALA A 13 10.09 6.81 -2.98
CA ALA A 13 9.50 7.88 -3.79
C ALA A 13 10.06 9.24 -3.36
N VAL A 14 11.26 9.58 -3.83
CA VAL A 14 12.02 10.79 -3.41
C VAL A 14 11.20 12.07 -3.51
N THR A 15 10.36 12.21 -4.54
CA THR A 15 9.48 13.39 -4.73
C THR A 15 8.51 13.64 -3.57
N TYR A 16 8.16 12.60 -2.81
CA TYR A 16 7.20 12.67 -1.71
C TYR A 16 7.82 12.43 -0.34
N ARG A 17 9.15 12.35 -0.24
CA ARG A 17 9.87 12.05 1.01
C ARG A 17 9.36 12.85 2.22
N ASP A 18 9.19 14.15 2.05
CA ASP A 18 8.87 15.06 3.16
C ASP A 18 7.37 15.24 3.42
N THR A 19 6.50 14.76 2.51
CA THR A 19 5.05 14.99 2.58
C THR A 19 4.24 13.71 2.71
N TRP A 20 4.68 12.65 2.05
CA TRP A 20 4.05 11.33 2.07
C TRP A 20 5.12 10.27 1.79
N PRO A 21 6.00 9.97 2.75
CA PRO A 21 7.07 9.00 2.54
C PRO A 21 6.50 7.63 2.23
N HIS A 22 6.88 7.10 1.08
CA HIS A 22 6.47 5.78 0.60
C HIS A 22 7.52 5.19 -0.33
N GLU A 23 7.38 3.90 -0.60
CA GLU A 23 8.20 3.17 -1.54
C GLU A 23 7.34 2.60 -2.66
N TYR A 24 7.96 2.24 -3.77
CA TYR A 24 7.28 1.65 -4.92
C TYR A 24 8.12 0.61 -5.63
N VAL A 25 7.43 -0.26 -6.36
CA VAL A 25 8.00 -1.14 -7.39
C VAL A 25 7.22 -1.00 -8.69
N LEU A 26 7.91 -1.28 -9.80
CA LEU A 26 7.40 -1.29 -11.15
C LEU A 26 7.29 -2.74 -11.61
N SER A 27 6.07 -3.19 -11.92
CA SER A 27 5.77 -4.60 -12.17
C SER A 27 6.68 -5.23 -13.22
N GLU A 28 6.86 -4.58 -14.36
CA GLU A 28 7.65 -5.14 -15.45
C GLU A 28 9.14 -4.90 -15.27
N LYS A 29 9.51 -3.63 -15.01
CA LYS A 29 10.91 -3.22 -14.88
C LYS A 29 11.63 -3.95 -13.74
N ASP A 30 10.92 -4.35 -12.70
CA ASP A 30 11.50 -4.99 -11.52
C ASP A 30 11.26 -6.51 -11.47
N SER A 31 10.64 -7.06 -12.51
CA SER A 31 10.22 -8.48 -12.58
C SER A 31 9.35 -8.86 -11.38
N ARG A 32 8.32 -8.05 -11.09
CA ARG A 32 7.37 -8.18 -9.96
C ARG A 32 5.92 -8.33 -10.40
N GLN A 33 5.70 -8.93 -11.57
CA GLN A 33 4.36 -9.26 -12.08
C GLN A 33 3.60 -10.14 -11.09
N GLU A 34 4.22 -11.21 -10.58
CA GLU A 34 3.59 -12.12 -9.60
C GLU A 34 3.16 -11.40 -8.31
N LEU A 35 3.95 -10.42 -7.85
CA LEU A 35 3.58 -9.62 -6.68
C LEU A 35 2.38 -8.72 -7.00
N LEU A 36 2.39 -8.07 -8.17
CA LEU A 36 1.30 -7.22 -8.61
C LEU A 36 0.00 -8.02 -8.73
N GLU A 37 0.05 -9.20 -9.36
CA GLU A 37 -1.08 -10.10 -9.54
C GLU A 37 -1.65 -10.55 -8.19
N ALA A 38 -0.79 -11.01 -7.28
CA ALA A 38 -1.20 -11.41 -5.92
C ALA A 38 -1.90 -10.26 -5.17
N VAL A 39 -1.44 -9.01 -5.32
CA VAL A 39 -2.10 -7.84 -4.73
C VAL A 39 -3.46 -7.57 -5.40
N CYS A 40 -3.55 -7.68 -6.74
CA CYS A 40 -4.80 -7.50 -7.46
C CYS A 40 -5.86 -8.53 -7.07
N GLU A 41 -5.46 -9.79 -6.88
CA GLU A 41 -6.37 -10.85 -6.42
C GLU A 41 -6.98 -10.52 -5.06
N ARG A 42 -6.18 -10.01 -4.13
CA ARG A 42 -6.66 -9.56 -2.80
C ARG A 42 -7.67 -8.42 -2.91
N PHE A 43 -7.44 -7.47 -3.81
CA PHE A 43 -8.41 -6.41 -4.06
C PHE A 43 -9.71 -6.96 -4.66
N ARG A 44 -9.63 -7.88 -5.64
CA ARG A 44 -10.82 -8.53 -6.22
C ARG A 44 -11.59 -9.37 -5.21
N ALA A 45 -10.90 -9.94 -4.22
CA ALA A 45 -11.51 -10.64 -3.09
C ALA A 45 -12.22 -9.70 -2.09
N GLY A 46 -12.18 -8.38 -2.31
CA GLY A 46 -12.87 -7.39 -1.47
C GLY A 46 -12.11 -6.98 -0.22
N GLU A 47 -10.80 -7.30 -0.13
CA GLU A 47 -9.97 -6.96 1.02
C GLU A 47 -9.47 -5.51 1.02
N GLY A 48 -9.80 -4.76 -0.03
CA GLY A 48 -9.44 -3.36 -0.17
C GLY A 48 -10.28 -2.44 0.71
N VAL A 49 -9.63 -1.49 1.36
CA VAL A 49 -10.28 -0.44 2.15
C VAL A 49 -10.16 0.90 1.42
N SER A 50 -11.28 1.61 1.27
CA SER A 50 -11.27 2.93 0.64
C SER A 50 -10.61 3.96 1.57
N GLY A 51 -9.68 4.73 1.01
CA GLY A 51 -9.02 5.83 1.71
C GLY A 51 -8.70 6.97 0.76
N ARG A 52 -7.82 7.87 1.22
CA ARG A 52 -7.35 8.99 0.40
C ARG A 52 -5.83 8.99 0.26
N PHE A 53 -5.36 9.37 -0.92
CA PHE A 53 -3.99 9.80 -1.18
C PHE A 53 -4.08 11.29 -1.55
N PHE A 54 -3.71 12.18 -0.63
CA PHE A 54 -4.05 13.61 -0.73
C PHE A 54 -5.55 13.82 -1.00
N ARG A 55 -5.91 14.37 -2.17
CA ARG A 55 -7.30 14.64 -2.57
C ARG A 55 -7.92 13.49 -3.38
N MET A 56 -7.12 12.50 -3.78
CA MET A 56 -7.57 11.38 -4.61
C MET A 56 -8.11 10.26 -3.74
N LYS A 57 -9.26 9.68 -4.12
CA LYS A 57 -9.72 8.42 -3.52
C LYS A 57 -8.84 7.29 -4.03
N ASN A 58 -8.44 6.39 -3.14
CA ASN A 58 -7.72 5.18 -3.51
C ASN A 58 -8.18 4.01 -2.65
N THR A 59 -7.80 2.80 -3.04
CA THR A 59 -8.05 1.57 -2.29
C THR A 59 -6.73 1.05 -1.77
N TYR A 60 -6.71 0.73 -0.48
CA TYR A 60 -5.53 0.27 0.23
C TYR A 60 -5.71 -1.17 0.69
N LEU A 61 -4.66 -1.96 0.51
CA LEU A 61 -4.54 -3.29 1.09
C LEU A 61 -3.59 -3.19 2.30
N PHE A 62 -4.02 -3.69 3.45
CA PHE A 62 -3.24 -3.66 4.68
C PHE A 62 -2.65 -5.04 4.96
N LEU A 63 -1.32 -5.14 4.99
CA LEU A 63 -0.61 -6.40 5.27
C LEU A 63 0.55 -6.11 6.22
N GLY A 64 0.47 -6.69 7.42
CA GLY A 64 1.47 -6.47 8.47
C GLY A 64 1.57 -4.98 8.85
N ASP A 65 2.79 -4.45 8.81
CA ASP A 65 3.14 -3.07 9.16
C ASP A 65 3.06 -2.10 7.97
N HIS A 66 2.52 -2.52 6.83
CA HIS A 66 2.44 -1.70 5.61
C HIS A 66 1.02 -1.62 5.05
N LYS A 67 0.72 -0.47 4.43
CA LYS A 67 -0.38 -0.29 3.48
C LYS A 67 0.17 -0.32 2.06
N TYR A 68 -0.56 -0.94 1.15
CA TYR A 68 -0.23 -1.10 -0.26
C TYR A 68 -1.32 -0.50 -1.13
N TRP A 69 -0.96 0.15 -2.23
CA TRP A 69 -1.95 0.68 -3.18
C TRP A 69 -1.40 0.75 -4.60
N LEU A 70 -2.32 0.75 -5.54
CA LEU A 70 -2.05 0.93 -6.97
C LEU A 70 -2.42 2.37 -7.37
N MET A 71 -1.78 2.88 -8.42
CA MET A 71 -2.20 4.14 -9.05
C MET A 71 -3.29 3.93 -10.11
N THR A 72 -3.41 2.69 -10.59
CA THR A 72 -4.43 2.24 -11.54
C THR A 72 -5.37 1.28 -10.83
N HIS A 73 -6.68 1.39 -11.06
CA HIS A 73 -7.64 0.41 -10.53
C HIS A 73 -7.26 -1.01 -10.97
N TRP A 74 -7.30 -1.99 -10.08
CA TRP A 74 -6.81 -3.36 -10.36
C TRP A 74 -7.56 -4.07 -11.49
N ASP A 75 -8.81 -3.68 -11.76
CA ASP A 75 -9.58 -4.20 -12.90
C ASP A 75 -9.14 -3.64 -14.25
N ALA A 76 -8.35 -2.56 -14.28
CA ALA A 76 -7.82 -1.94 -15.50
C ALA A 76 -6.35 -2.32 -15.79
N ILE A 77 -5.78 -3.22 -14.99
CA ILE A 77 -4.40 -3.70 -15.17
C ILE A 77 -4.36 -4.75 -16.27
N GLN A 78 -3.44 -4.59 -17.22
CA GLN A 78 -3.27 -5.46 -18.38
C GLN A 78 -1.87 -6.12 -18.38
N PRO A 79 -1.74 -7.37 -18.84
CA PRO A 79 -0.42 -7.99 -19.02
C PRO A 79 0.47 -7.18 -19.98
N GLY A 80 1.79 -7.16 -19.72
CA GLY A 80 2.76 -6.47 -20.58
C GLY A 80 2.75 -4.93 -20.49
N VAL A 81 2.07 -4.38 -19.48
CA VAL A 81 2.14 -2.95 -19.14
C VAL A 81 2.79 -2.80 -17.76
N ASN A 82 3.65 -1.79 -17.64
CA ASN A 82 4.34 -1.50 -16.39
C ASN A 82 3.43 -0.70 -15.44
N TYR A 83 3.10 -1.29 -14.29
CA TYR A 83 2.28 -0.65 -13.25
C TYR A 83 3.07 -0.43 -11.97
N VAL A 84 2.66 0.61 -11.23
CA VAL A 84 3.25 0.98 -9.95
C VAL A 84 2.45 0.32 -8.82
N LEU A 85 3.14 -0.50 -8.02
CA LEU A 85 2.68 -0.90 -6.70
C LEU A 85 3.43 -0.07 -5.66
N ASN A 86 2.69 0.70 -4.88
CA ASN A 86 3.24 1.50 -3.80
C ASN A 86 3.04 0.78 -2.46
N ARG A 87 3.93 1.05 -1.51
CA ARG A 87 3.75 0.72 -0.11
C ARG A 87 4.20 1.87 0.79
N ALA A 88 3.59 1.97 1.95
CA ALA A 88 4.08 2.82 3.02
C ALA A 88 3.94 2.09 4.34
N ARG A 89 4.87 2.33 5.26
CA ARG A 89 4.67 1.91 6.65
C ARG A 89 3.40 2.54 7.19
N LEU A 90 2.74 1.82 8.08
CA LEU A 90 1.65 2.37 8.87
C LEU A 90 2.25 3.40 9.84
N TYR A 91 2.31 4.66 9.41
CA TYR A 91 2.71 5.76 10.28
C TYR A 91 1.67 5.94 11.39
N ARG A 92 2.14 6.13 12.62
CA ARG A 92 1.34 6.37 13.84
C ARG A 92 0.51 7.67 13.79
N ASP A 93 0.69 8.50 12.77
CA ASP A 93 0.01 9.79 12.63
C ASP A 93 -1.31 9.60 11.87
N ARG A 94 -2.42 9.61 12.61
CA ARG A 94 -3.82 9.37 12.17
C ARG A 94 -4.38 10.40 11.18
N ARG A 95 -3.59 11.04 10.32
CA ARG A 95 -4.16 12.04 9.41
C ARG A 95 -5.05 11.42 8.33
N ASP A 96 -4.94 10.11 8.08
CA ASP A 96 -5.58 9.51 6.91
C ASP A 96 -6.59 8.39 7.17
N PHE A 97 -6.75 7.88 8.39
CA PHE A 97 -7.66 6.74 8.62
C PHE A 97 -8.42 6.82 9.95
N VAL A 98 -9.75 6.83 9.85
CA VAL A 98 -10.64 6.32 10.89
C VAL A 98 -10.73 4.81 10.65
N ILE A 99 -10.13 4.01 11.53
CA ILE A 99 -10.19 2.54 11.49
C ILE A 99 -11.67 2.11 11.54
N GLN A 100 -12.10 1.30 10.57
CA GLN A 100 -13.47 0.81 10.46
C GLN A 100 -13.59 -0.62 11.00
N PRO A 101 -14.78 -1.08 11.43
CA PRO A 101 -15.00 -2.42 12.00
C PRO A 101 -14.64 -3.62 11.10
N LYS A 102 -14.22 -3.39 9.85
CA LYS A 102 -13.85 -4.43 8.86
C LYS A 102 -12.36 -4.43 8.52
N ASP A 103 -11.59 -3.52 9.09
CA ASP A 103 -10.15 -3.48 8.88
C ASP A 103 -9.53 -4.73 9.53
N THR A 104 -8.63 -5.40 8.80
CA THR A 104 -8.14 -6.74 9.15
C THR A 104 -6.99 -6.72 10.18
N GLY A 105 -6.53 -5.55 10.61
CA GLY A 105 -5.59 -5.43 11.72
C GLY A 105 -6.33 -5.23 13.04
N LYS A 106 -5.82 -5.86 14.10
CA LYS A 106 -6.39 -5.74 15.44
C LYS A 106 -5.98 -4.41 16.06
N PRO A 107 -6.79 -3.78 16.92
CA PRO A 107 -6.42 -2.57 17.66
C PRO A 107 -5.05 -2.65 18.35
N GLU A 108 -4.66 -3.83 18.85
CA GLU A 108 -3.36 -4.11 19.45
C GLU A 108 -2.17 -4.20 18.47
N ASP A 109 -2.42 -4.41 17.18
CA ASP A 109 -1.39 -4.34 16.13
C ASP A 109 -0.96 -2.88 15.87
N TYR A 110 -1.65 -1.91 16.48
CA TYR A 110 -1.42 -0.48 16.30
C TYR A 110 -0.87 0.18 17.58
N PRO A 111 0.19 1.01 17.47
CA PRO A 111 0.77 1.68 18.62
C PRO A 111 -0.23 2.63 19.31
N ALA A 112 -0.38 2.49 20.63
CA ALA A 112 -1.37 3.22 21.43
C ALA A 112 -1.13 4.75 21.51
N SER A 113 -0.01 5.27 21.02
CA SER A 113 0.32 6.69 21.16
C SER A 113 1.04 7.26 19.93
N PRO A 114 0.65 8.48 19.49
CA PRO A 114 1.33 9.18 18.41
C PRO A 114 2.76 9.53 18.80
N ALA A 115 3.68 9.53 17.83
CA ALA A 115 5.02 10.04 18.05
C ALA A 115 4.96 11.55 18.27
N LEU A 116 5.56 12.03 19.36
CA LEU A 116 5.75 13.46 19.59
C LEU A 116 6.54 14.05 18.43
N ARG A 117 6.06 15.16 17.87
CA ARG A 117 6.70 15.88 16.76
C ARG A 117 8.08 16.34 17.22
N GLY A 118 9.13 15.86 16.56
CA GLY A 118 10.48 16.42 16.61
C GLY A 118 10.74 17.27 15.38
#